data_AF-A0AB39STY1-F1
#
_entry.id   AF-A0AB39STY1-F1
#
_cell.length_a   1.000
_cell.length_b   1.000
_cell.length_c   1.000
_cell.angle_alpha   90.00
_cell.angle_beta   90.00
_cell.angle_gamma   90.00
#
_symmetry.space_group_name_H-M   'P 1'
#
loop_
_entity.id
_entity.type
_entity.pdbx_description
1 polymer ?
#
loop_
_entity_poly.entity_id
_entity_poly.type
_entity_poly.pdbx_seq_one_letter_code
_entity_poly.pdbx_strand_id
1 'polypeptide(L)'
;MRPAAAVPKAALDLENALALENALALENALDLENALNLEKLYAARLYAVRVRPYLATALFALHTVESREVPTMAVDRHWRCYVSPAFVDRTPVEELAGVWVHEVTHLLRDHHGRSDRVARERGLTGSGERLRMNIAADCEINDDVFGDGLPMPEGAVHPAMLGLSEGELMEDYLRQFQLGARTRDAGWLDCGSGADGLDRAWDLGADGARGLSAQEQDAVRFRVARAITGRPGNTPKGWRRWAEEAFHPPQAWRELLGAAVRSAACGSGAGDDYSYGRPSRRSASVPGAVLPSLRRSPPRVSVVIDTSGSVSDAELGSALLEVAAISRAVGGRRDLVTVLPCDAAARIVHPLCRAEGIPLLGGGGTDLRTGFAAALRARPRPDVLVVLTDGQTPWPATRPPCRTVVGLFPRARRFRSWDEDDPHHVPAGPPEWARVVDIG
;
A
#
# COMPACT_ATOMS: atom_id res chain seq x y z
N MET A 1 -44.27 37.02 -65.36
CA MET A 1 -43.44 35.97 -64.70
C MET A 1 -41.98 36.39 -64.78
N ARG A 2 -41.36 36.78 -63.66
CA ARG A 2 -39.90 36.92 -63.60
C ARG A 2 -39.30 35.57 -63.17
N PRO A 3 -38.25 35.05 -63.83
CA PRO A 3 -37.64 33.79 -63.41
C PRO A 3 -36.77 34.02 -62.17
N ALA A 4 -36.84 33.08 -61.23
CA ALA A 4 -35.99 33.07 -60.04
C ALA A 4 -34.55 32.72 -60.45
N ALA A 5 -33.59 33.55 -60.02
CA ALA A 5 -32.18 33.31 -60.24
C ALA A 5 -31.72 32.14 -59.36
N ALA A 6 -31.22 31.08 -59.99
CA ALA A 6 -30.61 29.96 -59.28
C ALA A 6 -29.24 30.39 -58.74
N VAL A 7 -29.05 30.27 -57.43
CA VAL A 7 -27.75 30.49 -56.78
C VAL A 7 -26.79 29.37 -57.24
N PRO A 8 -25.59 29.70 -57.75
CA PRO A 8 -24.66 28.69 -58.24
C PRO A 8 -24.16 27.80 -57.11
N LYS A 9 -24.24 26.48 -57.32
CA LYS A 9 -23.85 25.40 -56.38
C LYS A 9 -22.51 25.63 -55.68
N ALA A 10 -21.53 26.21 -56.39
CA ALA A 10 -20.20 26.52 -55.84
C ALA A 10 -20.22 27.56 -54.69
N ALA A 11 -21.19 28.46 -54.64
CA ALA A 11 -21.32 29.43 -53.55
C ALA A 11 -21.88 28.77 -52.27
N LEU A 12 -22.82 27.84 -52.42
CA LEU A 12 -23.36 27.02 -51.33
C LEU A 12 -22.29 26.08 -50.74
N ASP A 13 -21.42 25.52 -51.59
CA ASP A 13 -20.35 24.63 -51.14
C ASP A 13 -19.27 25.38 -50.33
N LEU A 14 -18.97 26.64 -50.67
CA LEU A 14 -18.01 27.47 -49.95
C LEU A 14 -18.56 27.96 -48.59
N GLU A 15 -19.83 28.37 -48.53
CA GLU A 15 -20.49 28.76 -47.28
C GLU A 15 -20.57 27.58 -46.29
N ASN A 16 -20.86 26.37 -46.78
CA ASN A 16 -20.90 25.16 -45.95
C ASN A 16 -19.51 24.78 -45.41
N ALA A 17 -18.44 24.97 -46.19
CA ALA A 17 -17.07 24.70 -45.75
C ALA A 17 -16.62 25.69 -44.65
N LEU A 18 -16.91 26.98 -44.82
CA LEU A 18 -16.64 28.02 -43.81
C LEU A 18 -17.44 27.81 -42.52
N ALA A 19 -18.69 27.35 -42.62
CA ALA A 19 -19.50 27.02 -41.46
C ALA A 19 -18.92 25.82 -40.67
N LEU A 20 -18.39 24.81 -41.37
CA LEU A 20 -17.78 23.64 -40.75
C LEU A 20 -16.45 23.97 -40.06
N GLU A 21 -15.58 24.77 -40.70
CA GLU A 21 -14.34 25.26 -40.08
C GLU A 21 -14.61 26.14 -38.85
N ASN A 22 -15.61 27.02 -38.91
CA ASN A 22 -15.98 27.83 -37.76
C ASN A 22 -16.58 27.01 -36.62
N ALA A 23 -17.35 25.96 -36.92
CA ALA A 23 -17.87 25.05 -35.90
C ALA A 23 -16.73 24.28 -35.22
N LEU A 24 -15.79 23.73 -35.98
CA LEU A 24 -14.60 23.05 -35.46
C LEU A 24 -13.69 23.99 -34.66
N ALA A 25 -13.56 25.25 -35.08
CA ALA A 25 -12.79 26.26 -34.35
C ALA A 25 -13.48 26.64 -33.03
N LEU A 26 -14.82 26.73 -33.01
CA LEU A 26 -15.59 26.95 -31.79
C LEU A 26 -15.48 25.76 -30.83
N GLU A 27 -15.56 24.54 -31.35
CA GLU A 27 -15.45 23.29 -30.58
C GLU A 27 -14.06 23.17 -29.94
N ASN A 28 -13.00 23.44 -30.70
CA ASN A 28 -11.63 23.49 -30.18
C ASN A 28 -11.40 24.63 -29.17
N ALA A 29 -12.02 25.79 -29.36
CA ALA A 29 -11.95 26.90 -28.40
C ALA A 29 -12.68 26.57 -27.09
N LEU A 30 -13.84 25.91 -27.17
CA LEU A 30 -14.58 25.41 -26.01
C LEU A 30 -13.85 24.28 -25.28
N ASP A 31 -13.10 23.43 -25.99
CA ASP A 31 -12.24 22.41 -25.38
C ASP A 31 -11.00 22.99 -24.71
N LEU A 32 -10.45 24.10 -25.21
CA LEU A 32 -9.37 24.84 -24.55
C LEU A 32 -9.86 25.62 -23.31
N GLU A 33 -11.08 26.14 -23.33
CA GLU A 33 -11.71 26.78 -22.16
C GLU A 33 -12.11 25.79 -21.06
N ASN A 34 -12.28 24.49 -21.39
CA ASN A 34 -12.65 23.42 -20.44
C ASN A 34 -11.50 22.45 -20.12
N ALA A 35 -10.26 22.82 -20.45
CA ALA A 35 -9.09 22.02 -20.10
C ALA A 35 -8.87 21.99 -18.58
N LEU A 36 -8.45 20.84 -18.04
CA LEU A 36 -8.22 20.68 -16.60
C LEU A 36 -7.20 21.71 -16.09
N ASN A 37 -7.61 22.54 -15.12
CA ASN A 37 -6.74 23.49 -14.44
C ASN A 37 -5.76 22.78 -13.48
N LEU A 38 -4.67 22.24 -14.05
CA LEU A 38 -3.63 21.50 -13.33
C LEU A 38 -2.91 22.35 -12.27
N GLU A 39 -2.72 23.65 -12.52
CA GLU A 39 -2.06 24.54 -11.56
C GLU A 39 -2.88 24.63 -10.26
N LYS A 40 -4.20 24.88 -10.38
CA LYS A 40 -5.11 24.91 -9.24
C LYS A 40 -5.17 23.57 -8.52
N LEU A 41 -5.24 22.47 -9.28
CA LEU A 41 -5.28 21.12 -8.72
C LEU A 41 -4.00 20.77 -7.94
N TYR A 42 -2.84 21.16 -8.44
CA TYR A 42 -1.55 20.95 -7.77
C TYR A 42 -1.35 21.90 -6.59
N ALA A 43 -1.84 23.14 -6.67
CA ALA A 43 -1.88 24.05 -5.54
C ALA A 43 -2.71 23.47 -4.38
N ALA A 44 -3.88 22.91 -4.68
CA ALA A 44 -4.72 22.22 -3.70
C ALA A 44 -4.01 20.99 -3.09
N ARG A 45 -3.34 20.17 -3.92
CA ARG A 45 -2.55 19.02 -3.43
C ARG A 45 -1.41 19.46 -2.50
N LEU A 46 -0.70 20.54 -2.83
CA LEU A 46 0.36 21.10 -1.98
C LEU A 46 -0.21 21.68 -0.68
N TYR A 47 -1.37 22.33 -0.75
CA TYR A 47 -2.08 22.82 0.43
C TYR A 47 -2.46 21.65 1.35
N ALA A 48 -3.01 20.56 0.80
CA ALA A 48 -3.31 19.34 1.54
C ALA A 48 -2.07 18.79 2.25
N VAL A 49 -0.91 18.74 1.58
CA VAL A 49 0.37 18.33 2.20
C VAL A 49 0.80 19.26 3.32
N ARG A 50 0.65 20.57 3.15
CA ARG A 50 0.99 21.54 4.19
C ARG A 50 0.14 21.33 5.45
N VAL A 51 -1.15 21.03 5.27
CA VAL A 51 -2.11 20.87 6.37
C VAL A 51 -2.09 19.46 6.97
N ARG A 52 -1.80 18.43 6.16
CA ARG A 52 -1.69 17.01 6.54
C ARG A 52 -0.36 16.42 6.06
N PRO A 53 0.79 16.85 6.62
CA PRO A 53 2.12 16.47 6.11
C PRO A 53 2.41 14.97 6.19
N TYR A 54 1.76 14.26 7.10
CA TYR A 54 1.89 12.80 7.21
C TYR A 54 1.28 12.05 6.02
N LEU A 55 0.36 12.66 5.25
CA LEU A 55 -0.25 12.07 4.06
C LEU A 55 0.52 12.34 2.76
N ALA A 56 1.63 13.10 2.82
CA ALA A 56 2.36 13.52 1.62
C ALA A 56 2.74 12.38 0.68
N THR A 57 3.20 11.26 1.25
CA THR A 57 3.60 10.09 0.45
C THR A 57 2.42 9.52 -0.36
N ALA A 58 1.21 9.53 0.20
CA ALA A 58 0.02 9.02 -0.48
C ALA A 58 -0.54 10.02 -1.48
N LEU A 59 -0.62 11.31 -1.12
CA LEU A 59 -1.09 12.38 -2.01
C LEU A 59 -0.26 12.49 -3.29
N PHE A 60 1.05 12.25 -3.21
CA PHE A 60 1.93 12.22 -4.39
C PHE A 60 2.03 10.86 -5.09
N ALA A 61 1.51 9.79 -4.48
CA ALA A 61 1.39 8.50 -5.14
C ALA A 61 0.20 8.45 -6.12
N LEU A 62 -0.83 9.28 -5.89
CA LEU A 62 -2.00 9.34 -6.76
C LEU A 62 -1.66 9.87 -8.16
N HIS A 63 -2.10 9.13 -9.17
CA HIS A 63 -2.02 9.57 -10.55
C HIS A 63 -3.33 10.27 -10.97
N THR A 64 -3.24 11.54 -11.39
CA THR A 64 -4.40 12.29 -11.88
C THR A 64 -4.77 11.86 -13.29
N VAL A 65 -6.05 11.52 -13.48
CA VAL A 65 -6.67 11.25 -14.76
C VAL A 65 -7.79 12.25 -14.96
N GLU A 66 -7.74 13.05 -16.03
CA GLU A 66 -8.88 13.91 -16.39
C GLU A 66 -10.05 13.03 -16.83
N SER A 67 -11.25 13.29 -16.29
CA SER A 67 -12.47 12.62 -16.72
C SER A 67 -13.64 13.57 -16.65
N ARG A 68 -14.38 13.70 -17.76
CA ARG A 68 -15.64 14.47 -17.82
C ARG A 68 -16.86 13.66 -17.37
N GLU A 69 -16.68 12.36 -17.14
CA GLU A 69 -17.75 11.45 -16.68
C GLU A 69 -17.90 11.45 -15.16
N VAL A 70 -16.80 11.71 -14.43
CA VAL A 70 -16.84 11.80 -12.97
C VAL A 70 -17.51 13.13 -12.56
N PRO A 71 -18.44 13.14 -11.59
CA PRO A 71 -19.14 14.38 -11.20
C PRO A 71 -18.26 15.37 -10.42
N THR A 72 -17.27 14.85 -9.69
CA THR A 72 -16.38 15.61 -8.80
C THR A 72 -14.92 15.13 -8.95
N MET A 73 -14.43 14.39 -7.96
CA MET A 73 -13.20 13.60 -7.99
C MET A 73 -13.55 12.22 -7.45
N ALA A 74 -12.84 11.20 -7.92
CA ALA A 74 -13.03 9.83 -7.46
C ALA A 74 -11.72 9.06 -7.57
N VAL A 75 -11.58 7.95 -6.86
CA VAL A 75 -10.43 7.07 -6.95
C VAL A 75 -10.79 5.66 -7.39
N ASP A 76 -9.89 5.00 -8.11
CA ASP A 76 -9.99 3.56 -8.38
C ASP A 76 -9.12 2.72 -7.43
N ARG A 77 -9.37 1.40 -7.43
CA ARG A 77 -8.57 0.40 -6.71
C ARG A 77 -7.08 0.36 -7.10
N HIS A 78 -6.68 1.08 -8.17
CA HIS A 78 -5.32 1.17 -8.67
C HIS A 78 -4.65 2.52 -8.33
N TRP A 79 -5.22 3.29 -7.40
CA TRP A 79 -4.66 4.56 -6.92
C TRP A 79 -4.57 5.65 -8.00
N ARG A 80 -5.43 5.59 -9.01
CA ARG A 80 -5.69 6.71 -9.91
C ARG A 80 -6.78 7.58 -9.32
N CYS A 81 -6.65 8.89 -9.49
CA CYS A 81 -7.63 9.88 -9.09
C CYS A 81 -8.21 10.54 -10.35
N TYR A 82 -9.48 10.25 -10.63
CA TYR A 82 -10.24 10.82 -11.71
C TYR A 82 -10.75 12.18 -11.31
N VAL A 83 -10.62 13.17 -12.19
CA VAL A 83 -10.88 14.57 -11.86
C VAL A 83 -11.72 15.23 -12.93
N SER A 84 -12.84 15.82 -12.51
CA SER A 84 -13.70 16.64 -13.36
C SER A 84 -13.16 18.06 -13.51
N PRO A 85 -12.84 18.53 -14.74
CA PRO A 85 -12.40 19.91 -14.96
C PRO A 85 -13.38 20.95 -14.40
N ALA A 86 -14.67 20.78 -14.70
CA ALA A 86 -15.72 21.68 -14.24
C ALA A 86 -15.86 21.73 -12.71
N PHE A 87 -15.56 20.63 -12.01
CA PHE A 87 -15.50 20.63 -10.55
C PHE A 87 -14.27 21.39 -10.04
N VAL A 88 -13.10 21.16 -10.64
CA VAL A 88 -11.87 21.87 -10.25
C VAL A 88 -12.02 23.37 -10.42
N ASP A 89 -12.64 23.83 -11.50
CA ASP A 89 -12.79 25.27 -11.77
C ASP A 89 -13.70 25.96 -10.75
N ARG A 90 -14.82 25.33 -10.38
CA ARG A 90 -15.79 25.92 -9.43
C ARG A 90 -15.38 25.80 -7.96
N THR A 91 -14.57 24.81 -7.59
CA THR A 91 -14.28 24.51 -6.17
C THR A 91 -13.06 25.31 -5.67
N PRO A 92 -13.13 25.99 -4.51
CA PRO A 92 -11.97 26.68 -3.90
C PRO A 92 -10.78 25.75 -3.62
N VAL A 93 -9.57 26.31 -3.53
CA VAL A 93 -8.32 25.53 -3.38
C VAL A 93 -8.31 24.74 -2.07
N GLU A 94 -8.80 25.35 -0.98
CA GLU A 94 -8.85 24.75 0.35
C GLU A 94 -9.87 23.60 0.42
N GLU A 95 -11.00 23.74 -0.29
CA GLU A 95 -12.00 22.68 -0.41
C GLU A 95 -11.49 21.53 -1.29
N LEU A 96 -10.86 21.83 -2.44
CA LEU A 96 -10.18 20.82 -3.27
C LEU A 96 -9.08 20.07 -2.49
N ALA A 97 -8.38 20.76 -1.57
CA ALA A 97 -7.41 20.11 -0.70
C ALA A 97 -8.09 19.13 0.27
N GLY A 98 -9.29 19.47 0.76
CA GLY A 98 -10.13 18.57 1.54
C GLY A 98 -10.52 17.33 0.73
N VAL A 99 -10.95 17.51 -0.53
CA VAL A 99 -11.28 16.41 -1.44
C VAL A 99 -10.07 15.51 -1.69
N TRP A 100 -8.87 16.07 -1.93
CA TRP A 100 -7.64 15.28 -2.06
C TRP A 100 -7.38 14.37 -0.84
N VAL A 101 -7.57 14.93 0.37
CA VAL A 101 -7.39 14.18 1.62
C VAL A 101 -8.49 13.12 1.78
N HIS A 102 -9.73 13.45 1.45
CA HIS A 102 -10.85 12.52 1.47
C HIS A 102 -10.60 11.32 0.54
N GLU A 103 -10.35 11.57 -0.74
CA GLU A 103 -10.12 10.54 -1.77
C GLU A 103 -8.94 9.61 -1.41
N VAL A 104 -7.81 10.17 -0.98
CA VAL A 104 -6.64 9.34 -0.61
C VAL A 104 -6.90 8.50 0.64
N THR A 105 -7.83 8.92 1.51
CA THR A 105 -8.15 8.21 2.74
C THR A 105 -8.93 6.92 2.45
N HIS A 106 -9.81 6.88 1.45
CA HIS A 106 -10.44 5.63 1.01
C HIS A 106 -9.39 4.55 0.69
N LEU A 107 -8.33 4.95 -0.02
CA LEU A 107 -7.26 4.05 -0.44
C LEU A 107 -6.36 3.62 0.72
N LEU A 108 -6.01 4.56 1.60
CA LEU A 108 -5.22 4.28 2.80
C LEU A 108 -5.96 3.36 3.78
N ARG A 109 -7.27 3.53 3.94
CA ARG A 109 -8.13 2.71 4.79
C ARG A 109 -8.67 1.44 4.12
N ASP A 110 -8.25 1.17 2.89
CA ASP A 110 -8.64 -0.01 2.10
C ASP A 110 -10.17 -0.19 1.99
N HIS A 111 -10.91 0.90 1.77
CA HIS A 111 -12.37 0.86 1.77
C HIS A 111 -12.95 -0.06 0.68
N HIS A 112 -12.38 -0.07 -0.52
CA HIS A 112 -12.79 -1.03 -1.56
C HIS A 112 -12.57 -2.50 -1.14
N GLY A 113 -11.41 -2.85 -0.61
CA GLY A 113 -11.09 -4.22 -0.17
C GLY A 113 -11.95 -4.67 1.02
N ARG A 114 -12.20 -3.77 1.97
CA ARG A 114 -13.12 -3.98 3.10
C ARG A 114 -14.56 -4.14 2.63
N SER A 115 -15.00 -3.31 1.67
CA SER A 115 -16.33 -3.39 1.05
C SER A 115 -16.54 -4.73 0.35
N ASP A 116 -15.58 -5.17 -0.47
CA ASP A 116 -15.61 -6.48 -1.14
C ASP A 116 -15.66 -7.65 -0.15
N ARG A 117 -14.91 -7.56 0.95
CA ARG A 117 -14.94 -8.56 2.02
C ARG A 117 -16.32 -8.68 2.66
N VAL A 118 -16.91 -7.54 3.05
CA VAL A 118 -18.25 -7.50 3.65
C VAL A 118 -19.32 -7.97 2.67
N ALA A 119 -19.23 -7.54 1.41
CA ALA A 119 -20.15 -7.96 0.36
C ALA A 119 -20.16 -9.49 0.19
N ARG A 120 -18.97 -10.10 0.10
CA ARG A 120 -18.80 -11.55 -0.02
C ARG A 120 -19.29 -12.31 1.21
N GLU A 121 -18.94 -11.86 2.42
CA GLU A 121 -19.30 -12.53 3.67
C GLU A 121 -20.81 -12.50 3.94
N ARG A 122 -21.50 -11.44 3.51
CA ARG A 122 -22.93 -11.23 3.78
C ARG A 122 -23.82 -11.46 2.55
N GLY A 123 -23.26 -11.84 1.41
CA GLY A 123 -24.01 -12.04 0.17
C GLY A 123 -24.67 -10.75 -0.36
N LEU A 124 -24.09 -9.59 -0.07
CA LEU A 124 -24.62 -8.29 -0.50
C LEU A 124 -24.21 -8.03 -1.95
N THR A 125 -25.18 -7.70 -2.80
CA THR A 125 -24.97 -7.47 -4.22
C THR A 125 -25.78 -6.27 -4.71
N GLY A 126 -25.35 -5.67 -5.83
CA GLY A 126 -26.03 -4.55 -6.46
C GLY A 126 -25.49 -3.17 -6.06
N SER A 127 -25.83 -2.17 -6.87
CA SER A 127 -25.36 -0.79 -6.72
C SER A 127 -25.83 -0.11 -5.44
N GLY A 128 -27.02 -0.45 -4.94
CA GLY A 128 -27.52 0.08 -3.66
C GLY A 128 -26.65 -0.30 -2.47
N GLU A 129 -26.16 -1.54 -2.40
CA GLU A 129 -25.26 -1.96 -1.32
C GLU A 129 -23.88 -1.31 -1.45
N ARG A 130 -23.40 -1.08 -2.67
CA ARG A 130 -22.14 -0.39 -2.93
C ARG A 130 -22.22 1.09 -2.56
N LEU A 131 -23.33 1.77 -2.90
CA LEU A 131 -23.60 3.12 -2.41
C LEU A 131 -23.66 3.17 -0.88
N ARG A 132 -24.29 2.18 -0.24
CA ARG A 132 -24.36 2.09 1.23
C ARG A 132 -22.97 1.94 1.85
N MET A 133 -22.09 1.16 1.21
CA MET A 133 -20.68 1.04 1.61
C MET A 133 -19.92 2.35 1.43
N ASN A 134 -20.13 3.06 0.32
CA ASN A 134 -19.55 4.38 0.08
C ASN A 134 -19.97 5.38 1.17
N ILE A 135 -21.27 5.50 1.46
CA ILE A 135 -21.79 6.36 2.54
C ILE A 135 -21.18 6.02 3.91
N ALA A 136 -21.02 4.72 4.22
CA ALA A 136 -20.42 4.30 5.49
C ALA A 136 -18.92 4.62 5.56
N ALA A 137 -18.21 4.48 4.44
CA ALA A 137 -16.81 4.85 4.29
C ALA A 137 -16.61 6.36 4.45
N ASP A 138 -17.51 7.16 3.88
CA ASP A 138 -17.51 8.61 4.03
C ASP A 138 -17.76 9.04 5.47
N CYS A 139 -18.68 8.37 6.20
CA CYS A 139 -18.87 8.59 7.62
C CYS A 139 -17.57 8.33 8.43
N GLU A 140 -16.82 7.28 8.09
CA GLU A 140 -15.54 6.93 8.72
C GLU A 140 -14.40 7.93 8.38
N ILE A 141 -14.49 8.66 7.27
CA ILE A 141 -13.47 9.63 6.81
C ILE A 141 -13.80 11.03 7.31
N ASN A 142 -15.04 11.45 7.11
CA ASN A 142 -15.46 12.84 7.31
C ASN A 142 -15.56 13.20 8.80
N ASP A 143 -15.47 12.22 9.69
CA ASP A 143 -15.34 12.44 11.14
C ASP A 143 -13.97 13.00 11.57
N ASP A 144 -12.91 12.80 10.76
CA ASP A 144 -11.54 13.20 11.13
C ASP A 144 -10.74 13.95 10.05
N VAL A 145 -11.24 14.02 8.80
CA VAL A 145 -10.55 14.69 7.70
C VAL A 145 -10.62 16.22 7.80
N PHE A 146 -11.78 16.78 8.14
CA PHE A 146 -12.02 18.23 8.12
C PHE A 146 -11.60 18.93 9.43
N GLY A 147 -11.54 20.25 9.40
CA GLY A 147 -10.99 21.07 10.49
C GLY A 147 -9.48 21.29 10.36
N ASP A 148 -8.90 22.08 11.28
CA ASP A 148 -7.47 22.39 11.33
C ASP A 148 -6.87 22.81 9.97
N GLY A 149 -7.59 23.67 9.23
CA GLY A 149 -7.15 24.23 7.95
C GLY A 149 -7.78 23.58 6.70
N LEU A 150 -8.60 22.54 6.84
CA LEU A 150 -9.43 22.01 5.75
C LEU A 150 -10.92 22.31 6.03
N PRO A 151 -11.58 23.15 5.21
CA PRO A 151 -13.01 23.38 5.35
C PRO A 151 -13.80 22.11 5.01
N MET A 152 -14.90 21.88 5.71
CA MET A 152 -15.86 20.82 5.37
C MET A 152 -16.75 21.31 4.22
N PRO A 153 -16.80 20.61 3.07
CA PRO A 153 -17.68 20.98 1.97
C PRO A 153 -19.16 20.90 2.37
N GLU A 154 -19.97 21.77 1.77
CA GLU A 154 -21.42 21.68 1.87
C GLU A 154 -21.90 20.35 1.26
N GLY A 155 -22.67 19.58 2.02
CA GLY A 155 -23.16 18.26 1.58
C GLY A 155 -22.24 17.07 1.88
N ALA A 156 -21.06 17.28 2.49
CA ALA A 156 -20.19 16.17 2.92
C ALA A 156 -20.89 15.29 3.97
N VAL A 157 -21.07 14.00 3.68
CA VAL A 157 -21.78 13.04 4.55
C VAL A 157 -21.05 12.88 5.88
N HIS A 158 -21.76 13.02 7.00
CA HIS A 158 -21.21 12.80 8.35
C HIS A 158 -22.21 12.03 9.23
N PRO A 159 -21.72 11.28 10.25
CA PRO A 159 -22.55 10.36 11.04
C PRO A 159 -23.82 11.00 11.62
N ALA A 160 -23.74 12.26 12.06
CA ALA A 160 -24.87 12.98 12.64
C ALA A 160 -26.05 13.16 11.67
N MET A 161 -25.81 13.26 10.34
CA MET A 161 -26.90 13.30 9.35
C MET A 161 -27.75 12.03 9.34
N LEU A 162 -27.13 10.90 9.66
CA LEU A 162 -27.79 9.61 9.76
C LEU A 162 -28.34 9.34 11.17
N GLY A 163 -28.07 10.23 12.14
CA GLY A 163 -28.37 10.04 13.56
C GLY A 163 -27.48 8.99 14.23
N LEU A 164 -26.25 8.84 13.74
CA LEU A 164 -25.24 7.89 14.22
C LEU A 164 -24.17 8.60 15.04
N SER A 165 -23.44 7.84 15.87
CA SER A 165 -22.32 8.35 16.65
C SER A 165 -21.07 8.52 15.79
N GLU A 166 -20.17 9.43 16.14
CA GLU A 166 -18.89 9.62 15.44
C GLU A 166 -17.82 8.61 15.91
N GLY A 167 -16.77 8.38 15.10
CA GLY A 167 -15.59 7.62 15.49
C GLY A 167 -15.68 6.11 15.31
N GLU A 168 -16.63 5.63 14.51
CA GLU A 168 -16.80 4.20 14.20
C GLU A 168 -16.18 3.83 12.84
N LEU A 169 -15.97 2.53 12.62
CA LEU A 169 -15.48 2.02 11.35
C LEU A 169 -16.64 1.85 10.36
N MET A 170 -16.33 1.85 9.06
CA MET A 170 -17.25 1.62 7.95
C MET A 170 -18.15 0.41 8.21
N GLU A 171 -17.61 -0.73 8.65
CA GLU A 171 -18.41 -1.95 8.88
C GLU A 171 -19.38 -1.82 10.05
N ASP A 172 -19.07 -0.98 11.04
CA ASP A 172 -19.93 -0.68 12.17
C ASP A 172 -21.06 0.28 11.76
N TYR A 173 -20.75 1.32 10.99
CA TYR A 173 -21.76 2.17 10.36
C TYR A 173 -22.68 1.36 9.46
N LEU A 174 -22.13 0.46 8.65
CA LEU A 174 -22.90 -0.40 7.73
C LEU A 174 -23.87 -1.34 8.46
N ARG A 175 -23.74 -1.56 9.77
CA ARG A 175 -24.71 -2.36 10.54
C ARG A 175 -25.90 -1.53 11.04
N GLN A 176 -25.76 -0.20 11.08
CA GLN A 176 -26.68 0.69 11.79
C GLN A 176 -27.68 1.41 10.89
N PHE A 177 -27.47 1.42 9.57
CA PHE A 177 -28.41 2.05 8.64
C PHE A 177 -28.64 1.22 7.37
N GLN A 178 -29.78 1.52 6.75
CA GLN A 178 -30.19 1.04 5.42
C GLN A 178 -30.44 2.25 4.53
N LEU A 179 -30.43 2.05 3.21
CA LEU A 179 -30.86 3.09 2.28
C LEU A 179 -32.33 3.46 2.54
N GLY A 180 -32.65 4.76 2.58
CA GLY A 180 -33.98 5.23 2.95
C GLY A 180 -34.07 6.75 3.00
N ALA A 181 -34.99 7.28 3.80
CA ALA A 181 -35.29 8.72 3.82
C ALA A 181 -34.09 9.61 4.17
N ARG A 182 -33.20 9.16 5.08
CA ARG A 182 -32.01 9.91 5.51
C ARG A 182 -30.85 9.86 4.51
N THR A 183 -30.91 8.99 3.50
CA THR A 183 -29.86 8.81 2.48
C THR A 183 -30.36 9.14 1.07
N ARG A 184 -31.59 9.67 0.94
CA ARG A 184 -32.20 9.99 -0.36
C ARG A 184 -31.36 10.98 -1.15
N ASP A 185 -30.80 11.97 -0.48
CA ASP A 185 -30.01 13.02 -1.10
C ASP A 185 -28.54 12.63 -1.26
N ALA A 186 -28.14 11.40 -0.90
CA ALA A 186 -26.78 10.89 -1.08
C ALA A 186 -26.63 10.07 -2.38
N GLY A 187 -27.66 9.97 -3.22
CA GLY A 187 -27.61 9.20 -4.46
C GLY A 187 -26.65 9.73 -5.53
N TRP A 188 -26.15 10.96 -5.38
CA TRP A 188 -25.13 11.55 -6.24
C TRP A 188 -23.69 11.19 -5.82
N LEU A 189 -23.53 10.60 -4.63
CA LEU A 189 -22.24 10.34 -4.01
C LEU A 189 -21.54 9.18 -4.74
N ASP A 190 -20.38 9.47 -5.32
CA ASP A 190 -19.59 8.49 -6.04
C ASP A 190 -18.09 8.79 -5.96
N CYS A 191 -17.46 8.32 -4.87
CA CYS A 191 -16.00 8.39 -4.66
C CYS A 191 -15.23 7.33 -5.48
N GLY A 192 -15.90 6.60 -6.38
CA GLY A 192 -15.31 5.63 -7.30
C GLY A 192 -15.06 4.24 -6.70
N SER A 193 -14.49 3.35 -7.53
CA SER A 193 -14.26 1.94 -7.17
C SER A 193 -13.25 1.74 -6.05
N GLY A 194 -12.38 2.72 -5.79
CA GLY A 194 -11.45 2.73 -4.65
C GLY A 194 -12.14 2.93 -3.30
N ALA A 195 -13.37 3.44 -3.30
CA ALA A 195 -14.21 3.61 -2.11
C ALA A 195 -15.10 2.38 -1.84
N ASP A 196 -15.79 1.85 -2.85
CA ASP A 196 -16.83 0.83 -2.65
C ASP A 196 -16.56 -0.52 -3.33
N GLY A 197 -15.52 -0.64 -4.15
CA GLY A 197 -15.15 -1.87 -4.86
C GLY A 197 -15.98 -2.18 -6.11
N LEU A 198 -16.88 -1.29 -6.56
CA LEU A 198 -17.64 -1.45 -7.80
C LEU A 198 -17.00 -0.62 -8.92
N ASP A 199 -16.62 -1.26 -10.02
CA ASP A 199 -15.99 -0.56 -11.15
C ASP A 199 -16.99 0.37 -11.87
N ARG A 200 -16.49 1.51 -12.34
CA ARG A 200 -17.24 2.54 -13.09
C ARG A 200 -16.79 2.58 -14.54
N ALA A 201 -17.60 3.20 -15.41
CA ALA A 201 -17.28 3.34 -16.83
C ALA A 201 -15.99 4.15 -17.09
N TRP A 202 -15.70 5.11 -16.21
CA TRP A 202 -14.47 5.92 -16.27
C TRP A 202 -13.24 5.22 -15.69
N ASP A 203 -13.37 4.06 -15.04
CA ASP A 203 -12.23 3.35 -14.48
C ASP A 203 -11.39 2.72 -15.61
N LEU A 204 -10.10 3.06 -15.66
CA LEU A 204 -9.16 2.47 -16.64
C LEU A 204 -8.84 0.99 -16.36
N GLY A 205 -9.29 0.45 -15.22
CA GLY A 205 -9.09 -0.95 -14.83
C GLY A 205 -7.62 -1.33 -14.56
N ALA A 206 -7.37 -2.64 -14.46
CA ALA A 206 -6.06 -3.18 -14.13
C ALA A 206 -5.01 -2.94 -15.21
N ASP A 207 -5.42 -3.01 -16.48
CA ASP A 207 -4.55 -2.80 -17.65
C ASP A 207 -4.34 -1.32 -18.00
N GLY A 208 -5.03 -0.43 -17.28
CA GLY A 208 -4.90 1.01 -17.46
C GLY A 208 -3.48 1.52 -17.16
N ALA A 209 -3.06 2.58 -17.84
CA ALA A 209 -1.76 3.17 -17.60
C ALA A 209 -1.63 3.73 -16.16
N ARG A 210 -0.42 3.66 -15.59
CA ARG A 210 -0.02 4.36 -14.35
C ARG A 210 -0.85 4.02 -13.09
N GLY A 211 -1.47 2.85 -13.06
CA GLY A 211 -2.02 2.28 -11.82
C GLY A 211 -0.89 1.71 -10.94
N LEU A 212 -1.06 1.76 -9.63
CA LEU A 212 -0.13 1.12 -8.69
C LEU A 212 -0.43 -0.37 -8.54
N SER A 213 0.62 -1.19 -8.55
CA SER A 213 0.56 -2.60 -8.15
C SER A 213 0.23 -2.74 -6.66
N ALA A 214 -0.33 -3.88 -6.25
CA ALA A 214 -0.67 -4.14 -4.85
C ALA A 214 0.52 -3.88 -3.89
N GLN A 215 1.72 -4.28 -4.30
CA GLN A 215 2.95 -4.09 -3.53
C GLN A 215 3.30 -2.60 -3.38
N GLU A 216 3.11 -1.79 -4.42
CA GLU A 216 3.33 -0.35 -4.35
C GLU A 216 2.30 0.33 -3.44
N GLN A 217 1.04 -0.09 -3.50
CA GLN A 217 -0.03 0.42 -2.63
C GLN A 217 0.29 0.16 -1.16
N ASP A 218 0.71 -1.07 -0.83
CA ASP A 218 1.10 -1.45 0.54
C ASP A 218 2.35 -0.67 0.99
N ALA A 219 3.32 -0.45 0.09
CA ALA A 219 4.48 0.38 0.38
C ALA A 219 4.10 1.85 0.66
N VAL A 220 3.04 2.38 0.02
CA VAL A 220 2.52 3.72 0.30
C VAL A 220 1.83 3.75 1.68
N ARG A 221 0.89 2.83 1.95
CA ARG A 221 0.22 2.70 3.27
C ARG A 221 1.24 2.60 4.40
N PHE A 222 2.24 1.74 4.22
CA PHE A 222 3.34 1.56 5.16
C PHE A 222 4.14 2.85 5.41
N ARG A 223 4.48 3.59 4.36
CA ARG A 223 5.23 4.85 4.49
C ARG A 223 4.44 5.92 5.25
N VAL A 224 3.13 6.01 5.01
CA VAL A 224 2.23 6.92 5.74
C VAL A 224 2.11 6.51 7.20
N ALA A 225 1.83 5.24 7.50
CA ALA A 225 1.78 4.74 8.88
C ALA A 225 3.10 5.00 9.63
N ARG A 226 4.25 4.80 8.96
CA ARG A 226 5.57 5.11 9.52
C ARG A 226 5.77 6.61 9.76
N ALA A 227 5.27 7.48 8.89
CA ALA A 227 5.36 8.92 9.08
C ALA A 227 4.58 9.36 10.33
N ILE A 228 3.36 8.83 10.50
CA ILE A 228 2.50 9.08 11.66
C ILE A 228 3.16 8.57 12.95
N THR A 229 3.62 7.32 12.99
CA THR A 229 4.24 6.74 14.20
C THR A 229 5.59 7.36 14.55
N GLY A 230 6.41 7.69 13.55
CA GLY A 230 7.76 8.22 13.75
C GLY A 230 7.79 9.69 14.17
N ARG A 231 6.82 10.49 13.73
CA ARG A 231 6.69 11.92 14.07
C ARG A 231 5.21 12.30 14.12
N PRO A 232 4.48 11.90 15.18
CA PRO A 232 3.03 12.05 15.23
C PRO A 232 2.56 13.50 15.18
N GLY A 233 3.36 14.48 15.65
CA GLY A 233 3.01 15.89 15.57
C GLY A 233 1.56 16.19 16.01
N ASN A 234 0.80 16.81 15.12
CA ASN A 234 -0.63 17.11 15.30
C ASN A 234 -1.56 16.07 14.64
N THR A 235 -1.10 14.84 14.39
CA THR A 235 -1.93 13.80 13.77
C THR A 235 -3.14 13.45 14.66
N PRO A 236 -4.36 13.43 14.09
CA PRO A 236 -5.58 13.04 14.80
C PRO A 236 -5.48 11.65 15.45
N LYS A 237 -6.33 11.39 16.44
CA LYS A 237 -6.33 10.10 17.16
C LYS A 237 -6.74 8.94 16.24
N GLY A 238 -7.69 9.15 15.33
CA GLY A 238 -8.12 8.15 14.34
C GLY A 238 -6.94 7.67 13.49
N TRP A 239 -6.23 8.60 12.86
CA TRP A 239 -5.00 8.33 12.12
C TRP A 239 -3.88 7.64 12.91
N ARG A 240 -3.74 7.93 14.22
CA ARG A 240 -2.77 7.22 15.07
C ARG A 240 -3.17 5.76 15.29
N ARG A 241 -4.44 5.50 15.57
CA ARG A 241 -4.99 4.14 15.70
C ARG A 241 -4.85 3.39 14.37
N TRP A 242 -5.29 4.01 13.28
CA TRP A 242 -5.11 3.45 11.93
C TRP A 242 -3.64 3.12 11.65
N ALA A 243 -2.70 4.00 12.00
CA ALA A 243 -1.28 3.72 11.79
C ALA A 243 -0.80 2.55 12.65
N GLU A 244 -1.23 2.45 13.91
CA GLU A 244 -0.93 1.31 14.80
C GLU A 244 -1.50 -0.01 14.30
N GLU A 245 -2.67 0.01 13.63
CA GLU A 245 -3.33 -1.18 13.05
C GLU A 245 -2.83 -1.53 11.64
N ALA A 246 -2.51 -0.52 10.82
CA ALA A 246 -1.91 -0.68 9.50
C ALA A 246 -0.47 -1.20 9.61
N PHE A 247 0.21 -0.90 10.72
CA PHE A 247 1.27 -1.77 11.21
C PHE A 247 0.62 -3.06 11.68
N HIS A 248 0.82 -4.14 10.94
CA HIS A 248 0.64 -5.48 11.47
C HIS A 248 1.23 -5.54 12.89
N PRO A 249 0.55 -6.22 13.85
CA PRO A 249 1.03 -6.32 15.24
C PRO A 249 2.54 -6.57 15.20
N PRO A 250 3.36 -5.87 16.00
CA PRO A 250 4.82 -5.90 15.86
C PRO A 250 5.25 -7.35 15.79
N GLN A 251 5.57 -7.84 14.58
CA GLN A 251 5.54 -9.28 14.43
C GLN A 251 6.64 -9.89 15.31
N ALA A 252 6.41 -11.14 15.70
CA ALA A 252 7.22 -11.85 16.69
C ALA A 252 8.73 -11.77 16.38
N TRP A 253 9.17 -11.46 15.15
CA TRP A 253 10.58 -11.21 14.82
C TRP A 253 11.29 -10.25 15.79
N ARG A 254 10.67 -9.21 16.37
CA ARG A 254 11.35 -8.37 17.38
C ARG A 254 11.79 -9.17 18.61
N GLU A 255 10.95 -10.10 19.04
CA GLU A 255 11.20 -10.97 20.20
C GLU A 255 12.07 -12.18 19.84
N LEU A 256 11.85 -12.74 18.65
CA LEU A 256 12.53 -13.93 18.12
C LEU A 256 13.96 -13.62 17.69
N LEU A 257 14.17 -12.52 16.96
CA LEU A 257 15.50 -11.97 16.67
C LEU A 257 16.13 -11.39 17.92
N GLY A 258 15.37 -11.00 18.95
CA GLY A 258 15.90 -10.48 20.20
C GLY A 258 16.91 -11.41 20.87
N ALA A 259 16.68 -12.74 20.85
CA ALA A 259 17.64 -13.72 21.37
C ALA A 259 18.89 -13.86 20.48
N ALA A 260 18.73 -13.70 19.17
CA ALA A 260 19.83 -13.75 18.21
C ALA A 260 20.68 -12.48 18.22
N VAL A 261 20.04 -11.30 18.36
CA VAL A 261 20.65 -10.00 18.62
C VAL A 261 21.39 -10.02 19.95
N ARG A 262 20.81 -10.58 21.02
CA ARG A 262 21.50 -10.77 22.31
C ARG A 262 22.68 -11.76 22.20
N SER A 263 22.52 -12.85 21.45
CA SER A 263 23.59 -13.83 21.23
C SER A 263 24.74 -13.28 20.38
N ALA A 264 24.43 -12.49 19.35
CA ALA A 264 25.42 -11.77 18.54
C ALA A 264 26.04 -10.61 19.31
N ALA A 265 25.36 -10.05 20.31
CA ALA A 265 25.90 -9.04 21.22
C ALA A 265 26.71 -9.63 22.40
N CYS A 266 26.59 -10.93 22.68
CA CYS A 266 27.22 -11.62 23.82
C CYS A 266 28.19 -12.75 23.41
N GLY A 267 28.39 -13.01 22.12
CA GLY A 267 29.31 -14.04 21.63
C GLY A 267 30.77 -13.64 21.85
N SER A 268 31.61 -14.60 22.20
CA SER A 268 33.06 -14.42 22.28
C SER A 268 33.59 -13.91 20.93
N GLY A 269 34.10 -12.68 20.88
CA GLY A 269 34.54 -12.00 19.64
C GLY A 269 33.57 -10.94 19.08
N ALA A 270 32.43 -10.66 19.72
CA ALA A 270 31.47 -9.64 19.28
C ALA A 270 31.82 -8.19 19.67
N GLY A 271 33.10 -7.94 19.95
CA GLY A 271 33.61 -6.67 20.45
C GLY A 271 34.97 -6.37 19.83
N ASP A 272 35.03 -6.39 18.50
CA ASP A 272 36.31 -6.36 17.80
C ASP A 272 37.01 -5.00 17.86
N ASP A 273 36.34 -3.90 18.24
CA ASP A 273 37.01 -2.60 18.37
C ASP A 273 36.48 -1.76 19.54
N TYR A 274 37.40 -1.40 20.44
CA TYR A 274 37.20 -0.30 21.37
C TYR A 274 37.15 1.02 20.60
N SER A 275 36.06 1.78 20.78
CA SER A 275 35.92 3.12 20.19
C SER A 275 36.28 4.18 21.22
N TYR A 276 37.24 5.05 20.87
CA TYR A 276 37.57 6.30 21.59
C TYR A 276 36.73 7.49 21.07
N GLY A 277 35.50 7.24 20.63
CA GLY A 277 34.57 8.28 20.18
C GLY A 277 34.14 9.21 21.32
N ARG A 278 33.59 10.38 20.98
CA ARG A 278 33.18 11.41 21.95
C ARG A 278 32.32 10.80 23.07
N PRO A 279 32.75 10.90 24.35
CA PRO A 279 32.03 10.30 25.47
C PRO A 279 30.57 10.75 25.53
N SER A 280 29.70 9.83 25.95
CA SER A 280 28.30 10.16 26.29
C SER A 280 28.27 11.37 27.22
N ARG A 281 27.42 12.36 26.92
CA ARG A 281 27.17 13.50 27.82
C ARG A 281 26.69 13.09 29.22
N ARG A 282 26.25 11.84 29.39
CA ARG A 282 25.80 11.25 30.67
C ARG A 282 26.92 10.50 31.42
N SER A 283 28.14 10.45 30.89
CA SER A 283 29.31 9.88 31.57
C SER A 283 29.83 10.88 32.63
N ALA A 284 29.09 11.03 33.72
CA ALA A 284 29.41 11.98 34.79
C ALA A 284 30.62 11.56 35.64
N SER A 285 31.04 10.30 35.56
CA SER A 285 31.96 9.70 36.53
C SER A 285 33.44 10.03 36.30
N VAL A 286 33.84 10.47 35.10
CA VAL A 286 35.24 10.79 34.78
C VAL A 286 35.33 11.98 33.78
N PRO A 287 35.35 13.23 34.26
CA PRO A 287 35.52 14.40 33.39
C PRO A 287 36.89 14.39 32.71
N GLY A 288 36.93 14.63 31.39
CA GLY A 288 38.18 14.81 30.63
C GLY A 288 38.88 13.53 30.14
N ALA A 289 38.37 12.33 30.49
CA ALA A 289 38.91 11.06 29.99
C ALA A 289 37.99 10.45 28.92
N VAL A 290 38.57 10.00 27.80
CA VAL A 290 37.86 9.18 26.81
C VAL A 290 38.10 7.72 27.15
N LEU A 291 37.12 7.09 27.80
CA LEU A 291 37.18 5.68 28.13
C LEU A 291 36.84 4.82 26.91
N PRO A 292 37.52 3.68 26.70
CA PRO A 292 37.20 2.77 25.62
C PRO A 292 35.76 2.27 25.78
N SER A 293 34.93 2.48 24.76
CA SER A 293 33.56 1.97 24.71
C SER A 293 33.50 0.80 23.73
N LEU A 294 32.92 -0.32 24.15
CA LEU A 294 32.73 -1.47 23.28
C LEU A 294 31.69 -1.12 22.20
N ARG A 295 32.11 -0.96 20.95
CA ARG A 295 31.17 -0.81 19.82
C ARG A 295 30.58 -2.18 19.52
N ARG A 296 29.26 -2.31 19.68
CA ARG A 296 28.51 -3.52 19.32
C ARG A 296 28.06 -3.41 17.86
N SER A 297 28.44 -4.37 17.04
CA SER A 297 27.94 -4.49 15.67
C SER A 297 26.58 -5.21 15.68
N PRO A 298 25.57 -4.75 14.91
CA PRO A 298 24.31 -5.49 14.77
C PRO A 298 24.54 -6.80 14.01
N PRO A 299 23.72 -7.85 14.26
CA PRO A 299 23.89 -9.15 13.58
C PRO A 299 23.61 -9.04 12.09
N ARG A 300 24.34 -9.85 11.32
CA ARG A 300 24.09 -10.08 9.89
C ARG A 300 23.00 -11.13 9.72
N VAL A 301 22.01 -10.81 8.90
CA VAL A 301 20.83 -11.64 8.66
C VAL A 301 20.78 -12.03 7.18
N SER A 302 20.67 -13.31 6.90
CA SER A 302 20.30 -13.80 5.57
C SER A 302 18.83 -14.21 5.60
N VAL A 303 18.05 -13.75 4.64
CA VAL A 303 16.63 -14.09 4.46
C VAL A 303 16.49 -14.92 3.19
N VAL A 304 16.02 -16.15 3.31
CA VAL A 304 15.65 -17.01 2.18
C VAL A 304 14.15 -16.89 1.98
N ILE A 305 13.71 -16.53 0.78
CA ILE A 305 12.30 -16.42 0.41
C ILE A 305 11.98 -17.57 -0.53
N ASP A 306 11.01 -18.39 -0.15
CA ASP A 306 10.42 -19.39 -1.03
C ASP A 306 9.63 -18.69 -2.15
N THR A 307 10.04 -18.94 -3.39
CA THR A 307 9.40 -18.41 -4.61
C THR A 307 8.87 -19.54 -5.48
N SER A 308 8.58 -20.69 -4.88
CA SER A 308 8.00 -21.83 -5.56
C SER A 308 6.56 -21.60 -5.99
N GLY A 309 6.06 -22.45 -6.90
CA GLY A 309 4.71 -22.33 -7.44
C GLY A 309 3.58 -22.51 -6.40
N SER A 310 3.87 -23.03 -5.20
CA SER A 310 2.89 -23.13 -4.14
C SER A 310 2.71 -21.83 -3.36
N VAL A 311 3.64 -20.87 -3.46
CA VAL A 311 3.58 -19.56 -2.79
C VAL A 311 2.82 -18.57 -3.67
N SER A 312 1.74 -18.00 -3.12
CA SER A 312 0.92 -16.99 -3.81
C SER A 312 1.57 -15.61 -3.82
N ASP A 313 1.15 -14.76 -4.76
CA ASP A 313 1.61 -13.36 -4.83
C ASP A 313 1.35 -12.57 -3.53
N ALA A 314 0.28 -12.90 -2.80
CA ALA A 314 -0.05 -12.30 -1.52
C ALA A 314 0.93 -12.72 -0.41
N GLU A 315 1.28 -14.02 -0.35
CA GLU A 315 2.29 -14.55 0.58
C GLU A 315 3.68 -13.97 0.26
N LEU A 316 4.01 -13.82 -1.02
CA LEU A 316 5.25 -13.20 -1.45
C LEU A 316 5.31 -11.70 -1.09
N GLY A 317 4.19 -10.97 -1.25
CA GLY A 317 4.04 -9.60 -0.76
C GLY A 317 4.27 -9.50 0.75
N SER A 318 3.67 -10.41 1.51
CA SER A 318 3.88 -10.51 2.97
C SER A 318 5.35 -10.80 3.32
N ALA A 319 6.02 -11.68 2.58
CA ALA A 319 7.46 -11.94 2.77
C ALA A 319 8.33 -10.69 2.58
N LEU A 320 8.00 -9.83 1.61
CA LEU A 320 8.71 -8.57 1.40
C LEU A 320 8.50 -7.58 2.55
N LEU A 321 7.29 -7.55 3.14
CA LEU A 321 7.02 -6.78 4.36
C LEU A 321 7.89 -7.27 5.53
N GLU A 322 8.07 -8.58 5.66
CA GLU A 322 8.92 -9.18 6.69
C GLU A 322 10.40 -8.86 6.51
N VAL A 323 10.92 -8.91 5.29
CA VAL A 323 12.28 -8.46 5.00
C VAL A 323 12.49 -7.00 5.43
N ALA A 324 11.52 -6.13 5.13
CA ALA A 324 11.59 -4.72 5.53
C ALA A 324 11.55 -4.56 7.05
N ALA A 325 10.80 -5.40 7.75
CA ALA A 325 10.71 -5.44 9.20
C ALA A 325 12.03 -5.88 9.85
N ILE A 326 12.62 -6.97 9.36
CA ILE A 326 13.93 -7.50 9.75
C ILE A 326 15.02 -6.45 9.56
N SER A 327 15.04 -5.76 8.41
CA SER A 327 16.02 -4.69 8.13
C SER A 327 15.95 -3.55 9.15
N ARG A 328 14.76 -3.19 9.63
CA ARG A 328 14.61 -2.22 10.73
C ARG A 328 15.12 -2.78 12.06
N ALA A 329 14.85 -4.05 12.35
CA ALA A 329 15.29 -4.72 13.58
C ALA A 329 16.82 -4.67 13.78
N VAL A 330 17.57 -4.77 12.69
CA VAL A 330 19.05 -4.75 12.69
C VAL A 330 19.65 -3.35 12.54
N GLY A 331 18.86 -2.31 12.80
CA GLY A 331 19.33 -0.92 12.82
C GLY A 331 19.27 -0.20 11.47
N GLY A 332 18.48 -0.70 10.51
CA GLY A 332 18.24 -0.04 9.23
C GLY A 332 19.43 -0.04 8.26
N ARG A 333 20.49 -0.77 8.61
CA ARG A 333 21.70 -0.93 7.81
C ARG A 333 21.50 -1.99 6.74
N ARG A 334 21.53 -1.58 5.48
CA ARG A 334 21.28 -2.45 4.32
C ARG A 334 22.38 -3.51 4.12
N ASP A 335 23.60 -3.22 4.54
CA ASP A 335 24.75 -4.13 4.43
C ASP A 335 24.71 -5.32 5.40
N LEU A 336 23.71 -5.36 6.28
CA LEU A 336 23.51 -6.42 7.27
C LEU A 336 22.39 -7.40 6.88
N VAL A 337 21.66 -7.15 5.80
CA VAL A 337 20.58 -8.03 5.34
C VAL A 337 20.87 -8.52 3.92
N THR A 338 20.91 -9.83 3.73
CA THR A 338 21.01 -10.46 2.41
C THR A 338 19.73 -11.22 2.11
N VAL A 339 19.09 -11.00 0.96
CA VAL A 339 17.86 -11.68 0.56
C VAL A 339 18.16 -12.65 -0.57
N LEU A 340 17.67 -13.88 -0.48
CA LEU A 340 17.87 -14.95 -1.45
C LEU A 340 16.50 -15.53 -1.85
N PRO A 341 16.02 -15.34 -3.09
CA PRO A 341 14.88 -16.11 -3.59
C PRO A 341 15.31 -17.58 -3.81
N CYS A 342 14.38 -18.52 -3.63
CA CYS A 342 14.61 -19.95 -3.74
C CYS A 342 13.42 -20.65 -4.42
N ASP A 343 13.66 -21.19 -5.61
CA ASP A 343 12.79 -22.10 -6.35
C ASP A 343 13.64 -23.19 -7.04
N ALA A 344 13.03 -24.25 -7.58
CA ALA A 344 13.76 -25.31 -8.29
C ALA A 344 14.30 -24.88 -9.68
N ALA A 345 13.82 -23.77 -10.25
CA ALA A 345 14.18 -23.34 -11.61
C ALA A 345 15.22 -22.20 -11.65
N ALA A 346 15.29 -21.31 -10.66
CA ALA A 346 16.21 -20.18 -10.68
C ALA A 346 17.57 -20.53 -10.05
N ARG A 347 18.54 -20.79 -10.91
CA ARG A 347 19.98 -20.88 -10.57
C ARG A 347 20.64 -19.54 -10.23
N ILE A 348 19.89 -18.46 -9.96
CA ILE A 348 20.48 -17.12 -9.81
C ILE A 348 20.12 -16.49 -8.46
N VAL A 349 21.07 -16.58 -7.53
CA VAL A 349 21.07 -15.81 -6.29
C VAL A 349 21.49 -14.37 -6.60
N HIS A 350 20.53 -13.44 -6.65
CA HIS A 350 20.86 -12.02 -6.67
C HIS A 350 21.03 -11.51 -5.23
N PRO A 351 22.19 -10.94 -4.85
CA PRO A 351 22.27 -10.13 -3.64
C PRO A 351 21.42 -8.87 -3.84
N LEU A 352 20.22 -8.86 -3.26
CA LEU A 352 19.27 -7.77 -3.47
C LEU A 352 19.64 -6.55 -2.60
N CYS A 353 20.40 -5.63 -3.18
CA CYS A 353 20.60 -4.27 -2.68
C CYS A 353 20.80 -3.25 -3.81
N ARG A 354 20.04 -3.38 -4.91
CA ARG A 354 19.74 -2.26 -5.81
C ARG A 354 18.24 -2.23 -6.03
N ALA A 355 17.66 -1.06 -5.82
CA ALA A 355 16.24 -0.82 -5.95
C ALA A 355 15.89 -0.78 -7.45
N GLU A 356 15.63 -1.94 -8.03
CA GLU A 356 15.05 -2.14 -9.35
C GLU A 356 14.47 -3.57 -9.31
N GLY A 357 13.30 -3.75 -9.92
CA GLY A 357 12.35 -4.84 -9.68
C GLY A 357 12.97 -6.24 -9.47
N ILE A 358 12.33 -7.03 -8.60
CA ILE A 358 12.67 -8.44 -8.41
C ILE A 358 12.07 -9.19 -9.60
N PRO A 359 12.87 -9.75 -10.54
CA PRO A 359 12.34 -10.72 -11.48
C PRO A 359 12.06 -12.01 -10.69
N LEU A 360 10.82 -12.14 -10.23
CA LEU A 360 10.31 -13.35 -9.59
C LEU A 360 9.83 -14.29 -10.70
N LEU A 361 10.78 -14.93 -11.38
CA LEU A 361 10.47 -16.07 -12.24
C LEU A 361 10.34 -17.28 -11.32
N GLY A 362 9.12 -17.57 -10.87
CA GLY A 362 8.78 -18.73 -10.05
C GLY A 362 7.76 -19.63 -10.76
N GLY A 363 7.77 -20.93 -10.47
CA GLY A 363 6.85 -21.91 -11.06
C GLY A 363 7.31 -23.38 -11.03
N GLY A 364 8.50 -23.66 -10.52
CA GLY A 364 8.97 -25.03 -10.24
C GLY A 364 8.71 -25.48 -8.80
N GLY A 365 9.03 -26.74 -8.48
CA GLY A 365 9.01 -27.26 -7.11
C GLY A 365 10.00 -26.56 -6.16
N THR A 366 10.06 -26.98 -4.90
CA THR A 366 10.85 -26.31 -3.86
C THR A 366 11.91 -27.25 -3.29
N ASP A 367 13.17 -26.81 -3.24
CA ASP A 367 14.19 -27.43 -2.40
C ASP A 367 14.96 -26.37 -1.61
N LEU A 368 14.41 -26.01 -0.44
CA LEU A 368 15.04 -25.03 0.45
C LEU A 368 16.44 -25.45 0.93
N ARG A 369 16.84 -26.73 0.85
CA ARG A 369 18.23 -27.15 1.18
C ARG A 369 19.24 -26.37 0.34
N THR A 370 18.89 -26.04 -0.90
CA THR A 370 19.72 -25.23 -1.80
C THR A 370 19.83 -23.77 -1.33
N GLY A 371 18.71 -23.17 -0.93
CA GLY A 371 18.64 -21.82 -0.35
C GLY A 371 19.42 -21.71 0.96
N PHE A 372 19.29 -22.68 1.86
CA PHE A 372 20.10 -22.79 3.09
C PHE A 372 21.59 -22.85 2.77
N ALA A 373 21.99 -23.69 1.82
CA ALA A 373 23.39 -23.83 1.43
C ALA A 373 23.95 -22.54 0.80
N ALA A 374 23.15 -21.84 -0.02
CA ALA A 374 23.52 -20.55 -0.59
C ALA A 374 23.70 -19.47 0.49
N ALA A 375 22.75 -19.37 1.43
CA ALA A 375 22.82 -18.42 2.53
C ALA A 375 24.05 -18.65 3.43
N LEU A 376 24.40 -19.91 3.69
CA LEU A 376 25.58 -20.27 4.50
C LEU A 376 26.92 -20.09 3.79
N ARG A 377 26.93 -20.06 2.45
CA ARG A 377 28.11 -19.74 1.64
C ARG A 377 28.36 -18.24 1.49
N ALA A 378 27.38 -17.39 1.79
CA ALA A 378 27.52 -15.95 1.73
C ALA A 378 28.71 -15.47 2.57
N ARG A 379 29.42 -14.47 2.05
CA ARG A 379 30.55 -13.83 2.71
C ARG A 379 30.25 -12.34 2.86
N PRO A 380 30.24 -11.79 4.09
CA PRO A 380 30.41 -12.48 5.38
C PRO A 380 29.26 -13.44 5.72
N ARG A 381 29.53 -14.44 6.57
CA ARG A 381 28.53 -15.44 6.98
C ARG A 381 27.42 -14.80 7.80
N PRO A 382 26.17 -15.29 7.72
CA PRO A 382 25.08 -14.78 8.53
C PRO A 382 25.20 -15.23 9.99
N ASP A 383 24.86 -14.34 10.91
CA ASP A 383 24.64 -14.65 12.33
C ASP A 383 23.25 -15.27 12.55
N VAL A 384 22.30 -14.88 11.68
CA VAL A 384 20.91 -15.36 11.70
C VAL A 384 20.46 -15.69 10.27
N LEU A 385 19.82 -16.84 10.13
CA LEU A 385 19.12 -17.25 8.92
C LEU A 385 17.61 -17.16 9.17
N VAL A 386 16.90 -16.42 8.32
CA VAL A 386 15.44 -16.36 8.30
C VAL A 386 14.97 -17.03 7.02
N VAL A 387 13.93 -17.85 7.09
CA VAL A 387 13.36 -18.57 5.95
C VAL A 387 11.88 -18.32 5.91
N LEU A 388 11.35 -17.82 4.80
CA LEU A 388 9.93 -17.51 4.60
C LEU A 388 9.37 -18.50 3.57
N THR A 389 8.42 -19.34 3.97
CA THR A 389 7.91 -20.47 3.15
C THR A 389 6.52 -20.89 3.59
N ASP A 390 5.78 -21.62 2.74
CA ASP A 390 4.55 -22.31 3.13
C ASP A 390 4.82 -23.68 3.79
N GLY A 391 6.09 -24.07 3.90
CA GLY A 391 6.55 -25.30 4.53
C GLY A 391 6.52 -26.53 3.63
N GLN A 392 6.16 -26.40 2.36
CA GLN A 392 6.06 -27.50 1.39
C GLN A 392 7.40 -27.78 0.70
N THR A 393 8.41 -28.19 1.49
CA THR A 393 9.78 -28.37 0.99
C THR A 393 10.54 -29.43 1.79
N PRO A 394 11.52 -30.11 1.16
CA PRO A 394 12.56 -30.81 1.90
C PRO A 394 13.36 -29.87 2.80
N TRP A 395 13.56 -30.26 4.05
CA TRP A 395 14.38 -29.54 5.02
C TRP A 395 15.80 -30.10 5.10
N PRO A 396 16.82 -29.29 5.46
CA PRO A 396 18.16 -29.80 5.69
C PRO A 396 18.19 -30.71 6.93
N ALA A 397 18.82 -31.88 6.79
CA ALA A 397 18.92 -32.87 7.88
C ALA A 397 19.83 -32.37 9.03
N THR A 398 20.83 -31.56 8.71
CA THR A 398 21.77 -30.99 9.68
C THR A 398 21.40 -29.56 10.04
N ARG A 399 21.44 -29.27 11.35
CA ARG A 399 21.21 -27.93 11.89
C ARG A 399 22.28 -26.95 11.35
N PRO A 400 21.90 -25.80 10.78
CA PRO A 400 22.84 -24.74 10.41
C PRO A 400 23.67 -24.24 11.60
N PRO A 401 24.91 -23.78 11.39
CA PRO A 401 25.76 -23.26 12.45
C PRO A 401 25.28 -21.90 13.02
N CYS A 402 24.35 -21.24 12.34
CA CYS A 402 23.71 -20.00 12.77
C CYS A 402 22.30 -20.25 13.31
N ARG A 403 21.76 -19.27 14.04
CA ARG A 403 20.36 -19.35 14.50
C ARG A 403 19.44 -19.31 13.29
N THR A 404 18.44 -20.20 13.27
CA THR A 404 17.47 -20.27 12.17
C THR A 404 16.07 -19.99 12.68
N VAL A 405 15.37 -19.09 11.98
CA VAL A 405 13.96 -18.76 12.19
C VAL A 405 13.21 -19.10 10.90
N VAL A 406 12.09 -19.80 11.03
CA VAL A 406 11.20 -20.16 9.93
C VAL A 406 9.90 -19.41 10.11
N GLY A 407 9.57 -18.60 9.12
CA GLY A 407 8.29 -17.95 8.96
C GLY A 407 7.40 -18.78 8.04
N LEU A 408 6.32 -19.32 8.58
CA LEU A 408 5.34 -20.12 7.85
C LEU A 408 4.16 -19.27 7.43
N PHE A 409 3.81 -19.31 6.15
CA PHE A 409 2.54 -18.76 5.70
C PHE A 409 1.37 -19.63 6.20
N PRO A 410 0.27 -19.05 6.71
CA PRO A 410 -0.85 -19.80 7.23
C PRO A 410 -1.51 -20.58 6.09
N ARG A 411 -1.52 -21.90 6.24
CA ARG A 411 -2.32 -22.78 5.39
C ARG A 411 -3.52 -23.27 6.19
N ALA A 412 -4.73 -23.02 5.69
CA ALA A 412 -5.90 -23.74 6.17
C ALA A 412 -5.60 -25.23 6.03
N ARG A 413 -5.74 -26.01 7.11
CA ARG A 413 -5.44 -27.46 7.19
C ARG A 413 -6.24 -28.31 6.17
N ARG A 414 -6.01 -28.11 4.89
CA ARG A 414 -6.47 -28.94 3.78
C ARG A 414 -5.22 -29.52 3.14
N PHE A 415 -5.01 -30.80 3.43
CA PHE A 415 -4.07 -31.70 2.79
C PHE A 415 -4.16 -31.57 1.26
N ARG A 416 -3.31 -30.73 0.67
CA ARG A 416 -2.93 -30.83 -0.73
C ARG A 416 -1.45 -31.14 -0.76
N SER A 417 -1.14 -32.37 -1.15
CA SER A 417 0.20 -32.81 -1.48
C SER A 417 0.74 -31.96 -2.65
N TRP A 418 2.04 -31.61 -2.62
CA TRP A 418 2.74 -31.06 -3.79
C TRP A 418 3.25 -32.16 -4.72
N ASP A 419 3.27 -33.40 -4.25
CA ASP A 419 3.70 -34.56 -5.02
C ASP A 419 2.56 -34.96 -5.97
N GLU A 420 2.72 -34.63 -7.25
CA GLU A 420 1.76 -34.99 -8.30
C GLU A 420 1.58 -36.52 -8.40
N ASP A 421 2.56 -37.30 -7.91
CA ASP A 421 2.55 -38.76 -7.93
C ASP A 421 2.03 -39.38 -6.62
N ASP A 422 1.92 -38.62 -5.51
CA ASP A 422 1.36 -39.08 -4.24
C ASP A 422 0.41 -38.04 -3.60
N PRO A 423 -0.91 -38.13 -3.84
CA PRO A 423 -1.90 -37.21 -3.28
C PRO A 423 -2.05 -37.30 -1.75
N HIS A 424 -1.41 -38.28 -1.09
CA HIS A 424 -1.40 -38.45 0.35
C HIS A 424 -0.09 -38.01 1.02
N HIS A 425 0.88 -37.51 0.25
CA HIS A 425 2.13 -37.00 0.81
C HIS A 425 1.86 -35.81 1.75
N VAL A 426 2.28 -35.95 3.00
CA VAL A 426 2.25 -34.86 3.98
C VAL A 426 3.68 -34.35 4.13
N PRO A 427 3.94 -33.07 3.77
CA PRO A 427 5.21 -32.42 4.04
C PRO A 427 5.66 -32.64 5.48
N ALA A 428 6.93 -33.00 5.68
CA ALA A 428 7.51 -32.90 7.01
C ALA A 428 7.46 -31.43 7.47
N GLY A 429 6.90 -31.19 8.65
CA GLY A 429 6.92 -29.87 9.26
C GLY A 429 8.34 -29.36 9.50
N PRO A 430 8.52 -28.06 9.80
CA PRO A 430 9.85 -27.52 10.07
C PRO A 430 10.56 -28.30 11.18
N PRO A 431 11.88 -28.50 11.04
CA PRO A 431 12.64 -29.30 12.00
C PRO A 431 12.72 -28.64 13.37
N GLU A 432 12.77 -29.45 14.45
CA GLU A 432 12.74 -28.98 15.84
C GLU A 432 13.86 -27.99 16.22
N TRP A 433 14.97 -28.00 15.48
CA TRP A 433 16.07 -27.07 15.72
C TRP A 433 15.80 -25.65 15.21
N ALA A 434 14.78 -25.48 14.38
CA ALA A 434 14.34 -24.19 13.86
C ALA A 434 13.25 -23.59 14.75
N ARG A 435 13.28 -22.26 14.92
CA ARG A 435 12.20 -21.56 15.61
C ARG A 435 11.14 -21.15 14.61
N VAL A 436 9.92 -21.64 14.78
CA VAL A 436 8.80 -21.42 13.84
C VAL A 436 7.93 -20.23 14.27
N VAL A 437 7.41 -19.51 13.29
CA VAL A 437 6.55 -18.33 13.43
C VAL A 437 5.50 -18.39 12.33
N ASP A 438 4.24 -18.17 12.65
CA ASP A 438 3.21 -17.99 11.62
C ASP A 438 3.22 -16.54 11.11
N ILE A 439 3.15 -16.36 9.79
CA ILE A 439 3.20 -15.08 9.08
C ILE A 439 1.91 -14.90 8.28
N GLY A 440 0.98 -14.12 8.81
CA GLY A 440 -0.27 -13.78 8.13
C GLY A 440 -1.16 -12.91 8.98
#